data_AF-K6C9S3-F1
#
_entry.id   AF-K6C9S3-F1
#
_cell.length_a   1.000
_cell.length_b   1.000
_cell.length_c   1.000
_cell.angle_alpha   90.00
_cell.angle_beta   90.00
_cell.angle_gamma   90.00
#
_symmetry.space_group_name_H-M   'P 1'
#
loop_
_entity.id
_entity.type
_entity.pdbx_description
1 polymer ?
#
loop_
_entity_poly.entity_id
_entity_poly.type
_entity_poly.pdbx_seq_one_letter_code
_entity_poly.pdbx_strand_id
1 'polypeptide(L)' 'MKTGETLQVIADCPQSFISVPEEVVKHGYELMKEPEKQGPDLYFYIRVNK' A
#
# COMPACT_ATOMS: atom_id res chain seq x y z
N MET A 1 6.59 -5.43 10.53
CA MET A 1 7.49 -5.65 9.37
C MET A 1 8.86 -5.13 9.72
N LYS A 2 9.93 -5.64 9.11
CA LYS A 2 11.30 -5.17 9.35
C LYS A 2 11.65 -4.05 8.38
N THR A 3 12.49 -3.11 8.83
CA THR A 3 13.03 -2.05 7.99
C THR A 3 13.70 -2.65 6.76
N GLY A 4 13.36 -2.11 5.58
CA GLY A 4 13.85 -2.57 4.28
C GLY A 4 13.02 -3.64 3.60
N GLU A 5 12.01 -4.22 4.27
CA GLU A 5 11.10 -5.18 3.62
C GLU A 5 10.07 -4.48 2.73
N THR A 6 9.67 -5.18 1.67
CA THR A 6 8.60 -4.78 0.76
C THR A 6 7.38 -5.67 0.99
N LEU A 7 6.21 -5.04 1.11
CA LEU A 7 4.91 -5.69 1.24
C LEU A 7 4.06 -5.39 0.02
N GLN A 8 3.39 -6.41 -0.48
CA GLN A 8 2.29 -6.27 -1.43
C GLN A 8 0.97 -6.45 -0.67
N VAL A 9 0.08 -5.49 -0.80
CA VAL A 9 -1.29 -5.57 -0.28
C VAL A 9 -2.25 -5.65 -1.46
N ILE A 10 -3.17 -6.61 -1.41
CA ILE A 10 -4.23 -6.79 -2.39
C ILE A 10 -5.56 -6.59 -1.68
N ALA A 11 -6.42 -5.73 -2.21
CA ALA A 11 -7.73 -5.44 -1.64
C ALA A 11 -8.80 -5.38 -2.75
N ASP A 12 -10.05 -5.68 -2.42
CA ASP A 12 -11.20 -5.69 -3.33
C ASP A 12 -12.19 -4.54 -3.06
N CYS A 13 -11.89 -3.69 -2.06
CA CYS A 13 -12.74 -2.59 -1.64
C CYS A 13 -12.27 -1.25 -2.23
N PRO A 14 -13.14 -0.48 -2.92
CA PRO A 14 -12.78 0.83 -3.47
C PRO A 14 -12.23 1.83 -2.45
N GLN A 15 -12.70 1.76 -1.19
CA GLN A 15 -12.25 2.66 -0.12
C GLN A 15 -10.75 2.47 0.21
N SER A 16 -10.22 1.27 -0.01
CA SER A 16 -8.80 0.96 0.22
C SER A 16 -7.88 1.82 -0.66
N PHE A 17 -8.36 2.31 -1.81
CA PHE A 17 -7.58 3.21 -2.68
C PHE A 17 -7.18 4.52 -1.98
N ILE A 18 -7.97 4.96 -0.99
CA ILE A 18 -7.72 6.18 -0.22
C ILE A 18 -7.08 5.82 1.12
N SER A 19 -7.67 4.87 1.85
CA SER A 19 -7.25 4.59 3.23
C SER A 19 -5.85 3.95 3.32
N VAL A 20 -5.47 3.10 2.37
CA VAL A 20 -4.16 2.41 2.43
C VAL A 20 -3.01 3.39 2.23
N PRO A 21 -2.99 4.28 1.21
CA PRO A 21 -1.95 5.30 1.10
C PRO A 21 -1.85 6.23 2.32
N GLU A 22 -2.98 6.67 2.89
CA GLU A 22 -2.98 7.50 4.09
C GLU A 22 -2.33 6.78 5.28
N GLU A 23 -2.65 5.50 5.46
CA GLU A 23 -2.11 4.70 6.55
C GLU A 23 -0.61 4.40 6.36
N VAL A 24 -0.17 4.18 5.12
CA VAL A 24 1.25 4.01 4.75
C VAL A 24 2.05 5.23 5.18
N VAL A 25 1.59 6.43 4.81
CA VAL A 25 2.26 7.69 5.18
C VAL A 25 2.24 7.90 6.69
N LYS A 26 1.09 7.65 7.35
CA LYS A 26 0.93 7.80 8.80
C LYS A 26 1.91 6.93 9.60
N HIS A 27 2.21 5.73 9.11
CA HIS A 27 3.16 4.81 9.75
C HIS A 27 4.62 5.04 9.32
N GLY A 28 4.89 6.03 8.48
CA GLY A 28 6.24 6.34 8.00
C GLY A 28 6.78 5.31 7.00
N TYR A 29 5.89 4.56 6.36
CA TYR A 29 6.21 3.69 5.24
C TYR A 29 6.13 4.46 3.92
N GLU A 30 6.64 3.86 2.87
CA GLU A 30 6.64 4.45 1.53
C GLU A 30 5.76 3.63 0.59
N LEU A 31 4.89 4.31 -0.13
CA LEU A 31 4.17 3.72 -1.25
C LEU A 31 5.11 3.73 -2.45
N MET A 32 5.60 2.56 -2.86
CA MET A 32 6.64 2.44 -3.88
C MET A 32 6.18 2.87 -5.28
N LYS A 33 4.87 2.82 -5.52
CA LYS A 33 4.22 3.29 -6.74
C LYS A 33 2.76 3.61 -6.47
N GLU A 34 2.11 4.31 -7.40
CA GLU A 34 0.67 4.57 -7.33
C GLU A 34 -0.12 3.25 -7.25
N PRO A 35 -1.24 3.21 -6.51
CA PRO A 35 -2.03 1.99 -6.40
C PRO A 35 -2.57 1.56 -7.77
N GLU A 36 -2.43 0.28 -8.09
CA GLU A 36 -2.88 -0.27 -9.37
C GLU A 36 -4.23 -0.94 -9.19
N LYS A 37 -5.17 -0.66 -10.10
CA LYS A 37 -6.44 -1.39 -10.17
C LYS A 37 -6.39 -2.39 -11.31
N GLN A 38 -6.61 -3.68 -11.00
CA GLN A 38 -6.77 -4.73 -12.00
C GLN A 38 -8.09 -5.45 -11.76
N GLY A 39 -9.11 -5.10 -12.56
CA GLY A 39 -10.46 -5.62 -12.37
C GLY A 39 -11.07 -5.19 -11.03
N PRO A 40 -11.56 -6.13 -10.20
CA PRO A 40 -12.07 -5.83 -8.87
C PRO A 40 -10.96 -5.56 -7.85
N ASP A 41 -9.72 -5.98 -8.15
CA ASP A 41 -8.62 -5.95 -7.21
C ASP A 41 -7.80 -4.65 -7.30
N LEU A 42 -7.31 -4.22 -6.16
CA LEU A 42 -6.42 -3.09 -5.94
C LEU A 42 -5.10 -3.60 -5.38
N TYR A 43 -3.99 -3.12 -5.93
CA TYR A 43 -2.65 -3.55 -5.58
C TYR A 43 -1.86 -2.36 -5.04
N PHE A 44 -1.28 -2.55 -3.85
CA PHE A 44 -0.44 -1.57 -3.19
C PHE A 44 0.94 -2.18 -2.92
N TYR A 45 1.99 -1.42 -3.19
CA TYR A 45 3.36 -1.84 -2.95
C TYR A 45 3.98 -0.90 -1.95
N ILE A 46 4.34 -1.44 -0.79
CA ILE A 46 4.72 -0.67 0.39
C ILE A 46 6.12 -1.07 0.82
N ARG A 47 6.98 -0.10 1.09
CA ARG A 47 8.31 -0.31 1.67
C ARG A 47 8.36 0.20 3.10
N VAL A 48 8.92 -0.62 3.98
CA VAL A 48 9.16 -0.26 5.37
C VAL A 48 10.44 0.54 5.46
N ASN A 49 10.32 1.84 5.74
CA ASN A 49 11.49 2.72 5.83
C ASN A 49 12.00 2.92 7.26
N LYS A 50 11.21 2.54 8.27
CA LYS A 50 11.57 2.64 9.69
C LYS A 50 11.29 1.32 10.40
#